data_AF-A0A5C9BZG4-F1
#
_entry.id   AF-A0A5C9BZG4-F1
#
_cell.length_a   1.000
_cell.length_b   1.000
_cell.length_c   1.000
_cell.angle_alpha   90.00
_cell.angle_beta   90.00
_cell.angle_gamma   90.00
#
_symmetry.space_group_name_H-M   'P 1'
#
loop_
_entity.id
_entity.type
_entity.pdbx_description
1 polymer ?
#
loop_
_entity_poly.entity_id
_entity_poly.type
_entity_poly.pdbx_seq_one_letter_code
_entity_poly.pdbx_strand_id
1 'polypeptide(L)' 'MNNNHQFVAGLLLGALAGTALALYLNSDKGKQFLADFELDTANLKQDVNEHLDEAHESLQDVLAKAKQLVADLEQKMESA' A
#
# COMPACT_ATOMS: atom_id res chain seq x y z
N MET A 1 21.70 -10.31 10.92
CA MET A 1 21.57 -10.76 9.51
C MET A 1 20.08 -10.84 9.13
N ASN A 2 19.33 -9.72 9.08
CA ASN A 2 17.85 -9.78 8.97
C ASN A 2 17.19 -8.90 7.89
N ASN A 3 17.92 -7.93 7.29
CA ASN A 3 17.32 -6.98 6.34
C ASN A 3 16.75 -7.65 5.08
N ASN A 4 17.33 -8.78 4.67
CA ASN A 4 16.86 -9.53 3.51
C ASN A 4 15.55 -10.26 3.80
N HIS A 5 15.31 -10.67 5.05
CA HIS A 5 14.10 -11.39 5.43
C HIS A 5 12.90 -10.44 5.54
N GLN A 6 13.09 -9.26 6.14
CA GLN A 6 12.12 -8.15 6.14
C GLN A 6 11.71 -7.74 4.73
N PHE A 7 12.69 -7.61 3.83
CA PHE A 7 12.42 -7.25 2.43
C PHE A 7 11.63 -8.33 1.70
N VAL A 8 11.99 -9.60 1.86
CA VAL A 8 11.28 -10.74 1.23
C VAL A 8 9.88 -10.90 1.81
N ALA A 9 9.70 -10.77 3.13
CA ALA A 9 8.39 -10.77 3.77
C ALA A 9 7.51 -9.62 3.28
N GLY A 10 8.09 -8.42 3.15
CA GLY A 10 7.43 -7.26 2.56
C GLY A 10 7.02 -7.48 1.09
N LEU A 11 7.88 -8.12 0.29
CA LEU A 11 7.58 -8.47 -1.11
C LEU A 11 6.46 -9.51 -1.22
N LEU A 12 6.47 -10.54 -0.36
CA LEU A 12 5.44 -11.57 -0.32
C LEU A 12 4.08 -11.01 0.14
N LEU A 13 4.09 -10.15 1.17
CA LEU A 13 2.89 -9.42 1.60
C LEU A 13 2.38 -8.49 0.50
N GLY A 14 3.29 -7.79 -0.20
CA GLY A 14 2.95 -6.96 -1.34
C GLY A 14 2.33 -7.76 -2.49
N ALA A 15 2.87 -8.96 -2.79
CA ALA A 15 2.32 -9.84 -3.81
C ALA A 15 0.94 -10.40 -3.42
N LEU A 16 0.74 -10.79 -2.15
CA LEU A 16 -0.56 -11.24 -1.65
C LEU A 16 -1.60 -10.12 -1.67
N ALA A 17 -1.25 -8.93 -1.19
CA ALA A 17 -2.13 -7.77 -1.25
C ALA A 17 -2.43 -7.38 -2.71
N GLY A 18 -1.42 -7.40 -3.58
CA GLY A 18 -1.56 -7.10 -5.00
C GLY A 18 -2.45 -8.10 -5.75
N THR A 19 -2.33 -9.40 -5.45
CA THR A 19 -3.18 -10.44 -6.05
C THR A 19 -4.61 -10.38 -5.53
N ALA A 20 -4.83 -10.14 -4.24
CA ALA A 20 -6.16 -9.93 -3.69
C ALA A 20 -6.84 -8.70 -4.30
N LEU A 21 -6.10 -7.59 -4.44
CA LEU A 21 -6.57 -6.39 -5.13
C LEU A 21 -6.85 -6.67 -6.60
N ALA A 22 -5.98 -7.37 -7.32
CA ALA A 22 -6.20 -7.71 -8.73
C ALA A 22 -7.45 -8.58 -8.92
N LEU A 23 -7.67 -9.58 -8.05
CA LEU A 23 -8.88 -10.40 -8.07
C LEU A 23 -10.13 -9.58 -7.75
N TYR A 24 -10.04 -8.68 -6.76
CA TYR A 24 -11.12 -7.77 -6.42
C TYR A 24 -11.45 -6.83 -7.58
N LEU A 25 -10.44 -6.21 -8.20
CA LEU A 25 -10.58 -5.31 -9.34
C LEU A 25 -11.15 -6.02 -10.58
N ASN A 26 -10.85 -7.30 -10.75
CA ASN A 26 -11.42 -8.10 -11.85
C ASN A 26 -12.86 -8.57 -11.59
N SER A 27 -13.37 -8.45 -10.36
CA SER A 27 -14.77 -8.70 -10.04
C SER A 27 -15.68 -7.60 -10.60
N ASP A 28 -16.98 -7.86 -10.74
CA ASP A 28 -17.94 -6.86 -11.26
C ASP A 28 -17.97 -5.57 -10.42
N LYS A 29 -17.79 -5.69 -9.09
CA LYS A 29 -17.67 -4.54 -8.19
C LYS A 29 -16.36 -3.78 -8.38
N GLY A 30 -15.28 -4.50 -8.65
CA GLY A 30 -13.97 -3.91 -8.93
C GLY A 30 -13.95 -3.16 -10.26
N LYS A 31 -14.62 -3.71 -11.29
CA LYS A 31 -14.77 -3.05 -12.59
C LYS A 31 -15.65 -1.81 -12.50
N GLN A 32 -16.73 -1.84 -11.71
CA GLN A 32 -17.49 -0.62 -11.40
C GLN A 32 -16.66 0.40 -10.64
N PHE A 33 -15.92 -0.03 -9.62
CA PHE A 33 -15.00 0.85 -8.90
C PHE A 33 -13.97 1.47 -9.85
N LEU A 34 -13.40 0.71 -10.79
CA LEU A 34 -12.47 1.25 -11.79
C LEU A 34 -13.14 2.22 -12.78
N ALA A 35 -14.40 1.99 -13.14
CA ALA A 35 -15.15 2.89 -14.01
C ALA A 35 -15.54 4.19 -13.28
N ASP A 36 -15.90 4.12 -12.00
CA ASP A 36 -16.15 5.28 -11.15
C ASP A 36 -14.83 6.01 -10.78
N PHE A 37 -13.74 5.26 -10.71
CA PHE A 37 -12.37 5.72 -10.45
C PHE A 37 -11.59 5.95 -11.75
N GLU A 38 -12.27 6.08 -12.90
CA GLU A 38 -11.73 6.57 -14.17
C GLU A 38 -11.38 8.05 -13.96
N LEU A 39 -10.38 8.26 -13.12
CA LEU A 39 -9.82 9.53 -12.76
C LEU A 39 -9.17 10.05 -14.00
N ASP A 40 -9.65 11.21 -14.40
CA ASP A 40 -9.10 12.06 -15.43
C ASP A 40 -7.62 12.31 -15.08
N THR A 41 -6.75 11.43 -15.58
CA THR A 41 -5.32 11.36 -15.23
C THR A 41 -4.57 12.64 -15.58
N ALA A 42 -5.17 13.47 -16.44
CA ALA A 42 -4.71 14.82 -16.77
C ALA A 42 -4.86 15.81 -15.60
N ASN A 43 -5.93 15.70 -14.79
CA ASN A 43 -6.22 16.61 -13.67
C ASN A 43 -5.58 16.14 -12.35
N LEU A 44 -5.46 14.82 -12.15
CA LEU A 44 -4.80 14.25 -10.98
C LEU A 44 -3.35 14.73 -10.80
N LYS A 45 -2.59 14.86 -11.90
CA LYS A 45 -1.18 15.24 -11.81
C LYS A 45 -0.95 16.64 -11.24
N GLN A 46 -1.92 17.54 -11.43
CA GLN A 46 -1.82 18.91 -10.95
C GLN A 46 -2.25 19.00 -9.48
N ASP A 47 -3.36 18.37 -9.10
CA ASP A 47 -3.86 18.35 -7.71
C ASP A 47 -2.97 17.51 -6.77
N VAL A 48 -2.39 16.42 -7.27
CA VAL A 48 -1.49 15.57 -6.48
C VAL A 48 -0.20 16.31 -6.14
N ASN A 49 0.31 17.19 -7.01
CA ASN A 49 1.56 17.91 -6.72
C ASN A 49 1.39 18.95 -5.60
N GLU A 50 0.26 19.63 -5.53
CA GLU A 50 -0.02 20.62 -4.47
C GLU A 50 -0.37 19.95 -3.13
N HIS A 51 -1.02 18.78 -3.16
CA HIS A 51 -1.33 18.00 -1.95
C HIS A 51 -0.22 17.03 -1.54
N LEU A 52 0.79 16.81 -2.37
CA LEU A 52 1.90 15.88 -2.07
C LEU A 52 2.75 16.39 -0.92
N ASP A 53 2.96 17.70 -0.77
CA ASP A 53 3.77 18.25 0.32
C ASP A 53 3.08 18.09 1.69
N GLU A 54 1.76 18.33 1.79
CA GLU A 54 0.98 18.03 3.00
C GLU A 54 0.81 16.52 3.23
N ALA A 55 0.64 15.77 2.15
CA ALA A 55 0.60 14.32 2.22
C ALA A 55 1.96 13.75 2.64
N HIS A 56 3.09 14.40 2.36
CA HIS A 56 4.42 13.88 2.70
C HIS A 56 4.60 13.77 4.22
N GLU A 57 4.08 14.75 4.97
CA GLU A 57 4.11 14.75 6.44
C GLU A 57 3.18 13.66 7.00
N SER A 58 1.97 13.56 6.47
CA SER A 58 1.01 12.51 6.85
C SER A 58 1.46 11.10 6.44
N LEU A 59 2.13 10.99 5.30
CA LEU A 59 2.69 9.74 4.78
C LEU A 59 3.88 9.31 5.62
N GLN A 60 4.72 10.21 6.14
CA GLN A 60 5.79 9.85 7.07
C GLN A 60 5.26 9.22 8.35
N ASP A 61 4.19 9.76 8.92
CA ASP A 61 3.53 9.19 10.09
C ASP A 61 2.89 7.82 9.80
N VAL A 62 2.26 7.68 8.62
CA VAL A 62 1.71 6.40 8.16
C VAL A 62 2.83 5.38 7.89
N LEU A 63 3.95 5.81 7.32
CA LEU A 63 5.14 4.98 7.09
C LEU A 63 5.77 4.53 8.41
N ALA A 64 5.84 5.43 9.40
CA ALA A 64 6.34 5.10 10.73
C ALA A 64 5.45 4.05 11.41
N LYS A 65 4.12 4.24 11.36
CA LYS A 65 3.14 3.26 11.87
C LYS A 65 3.20 1.93 11.13
N ALA A 66 3.35 1.97 9.80
CA ALA A 66 3.49 0.77 8.99
C ALA A 66 4.77 -0.01 9.34
N LYS A 67 5.90 0.68 9.50
CA LYS A 67 7.15 0.06 9.96
C LYS A 67 7.00 -0.56 11.36
N GLN A 68 6.30 0.12 12.25
CA GLN A 68 6.04 -0.38 13.61
C GLN A 68 5.12 -1.61 13.60
N LEU A 69 4.08 -1.62 12.75
CA LEU A 69 3.19 -2.76 12.58
C LEU A 69 3.92 -3.98 11.99
N VAL A 70 4.82 -3.74 11.04
CA VAL A 70 5.69 -4.80 10.49
C VAL A 70 6.60 -5.35 11.58
N ALA A 71 7.24 -4.48 12.38
CA ALA A 71 8.07 -4.93 13.50
C ALA A 71 7.28 -5.77 14.52
N ASP A 72 6.07 -5.34 14.88
CA ASP A 72 5.18 -6.10 15.79
C ASP A 72 4.75 -7.45 15.20
N LEU A 73 4.48 -7.50 13.89
CA LEU A 73 4.15 -8.74 13.18
C LEU A 73 5.33 -9.69 13.13
N GLU A 74 6.53 -9.21 12.85
CA GLU A 74 7.75 -10.02 12.89
C GLU A 74 8.01 -10.58 14.28
N GLN A 75 7.86 -9.75 15.31
CA GLN A 75 7.99 -10.20 16.70
C GLN A 75 6.96 -11.28 17.04
N LYS A 76 5.71 -11.12 16.58
CA LYS A 76 4.64 -12.13 16.76
C LYS A 76 4.91 -13.43 15.99
N MET A 77 5.50 -13.35 14.80
CA MET A 77 5.87 -14.53 14.00
C MET A 77 7.09 -15.27 14.57
N GLU A 78 8.04 -14.56 15.18
CA GLU A 78 9.17 -15.19 15.89
C GLU A 78 8.77 -15.78 17.24
N SER A 79 7.65 -15.33 17.82
CA SER A 79 7.10 -15.82 19.10
C SER A 79 6.15 -17.01 18.96
N ALA A 80 5.76 -17.37 17.73
CA ALA A 80 4.83 -18.44 17.40
C ALA A 80 5.57 -19.67 16.87
#